data_AF-A0A914VXY8-F1
#
_entry.id   AF-A0A914VXY8-F1
#
_cell.length_a   1.000
_cell.length_b   1.000
_cell.length_c   1.000
_cell.angle_alpha   90.00
_cell.angle_beta   90.00
_cell.angle_gamma   90.00
#
_symmetry.space_group_name_H-M   'P 1'
#
loop_
_entity.id
_entity.type
_entity.pdbx_description
1 polymer ?
#
loop_
_entity_poly.entity_id
_entity_poly.type
_entity_poly.pdbx_seq_one_letter_code
_entity_poly.pdbx_strand_id
1 'polypeptide(L)' 'MGMDADGERIKDPMKLMVPLLIDPGVRNEDRLRIILLYILSKNGVTDENLNKLLQHANIPLAEKETLVNAGYLGLNVTTD' A
#
# COMPACT_ATOMS: atom_id res chain seq x y z
N MET A 1 1.64 -1.68 14.98
CA MET A 1 0.26 -1.50 15.48
C MET A 1 -0.39 -0.39 14.66
N GLY A 2 -1.58 -0.63 14.11
CA GLY A 2 -2.34 0.36 13.33
C GLY A 2 -3.04 1.36 14.24
N MET A 3 -2.26 2.09 15.02
CA MET A 3 -2.72 3.10 15.96
C MET A 3 -2.10 4.46 15.60
N ASP A 4 -2.78 5.54 15.96
CA ASP A 4 -2.25 6.89 15.81
C ASP A 4 -1.31 7.29 16.97
N ALA A 5 -0.89 8.56 16.98
CA ALA A 5 0.04 9.09 17.98
C ALA A 5 -0.53 9.11 19.41
N ASP A 6 -1.85 9.04 19.55
CA ASP A 6 -2.56 9.02 20.84
C ASP A 6 -2.85 7.58 21.29
N GLY A 7 -2.48 6.57 20.50
CA GLY A 7 -2.72 5.16 20.77
C GLY A 7 -4.10 4.66 20.31
N GLU A 8 -4.87 5.50 19.61
CA GLU A 8 -6.19 5.14 19.12
C GLU A 8 -6.10 4.32 17.83
N ARG A 9 -6.98 3.32 17.67
CA ARG A 9 -6.97 2.49 16.46
C ARG A 9 -7.34 3.32 15.23
N ILE A 10 -6.52 3.19 14.19
CA ILE A 10 -6.82 3.75 12.88
C ILE A 10 -8.03 3.02 12.29
N LYS A 11 -9.15 3.73 12.17
CA LYS A 11 -10.41 3.18 11.66
C LYS A 11 -10.39 2.92 10.16
N ASP A 12 -9.82 3.86 9.40
CA ASP A 12 -9.77 3.79 7.94
C ASP A 12 -8.39 4.22 7.41
N PRO A 13 -7.44 3.27 7.30
CA PRO A 13 -6.12 3.55 6.75
C PRO A 13 -6.17 4.03 5.29
N MET A 14 -7.18 3.62 4.52
CA MET A 14 -7.28 3.97 3.10
C MET A 14 -7.60 5.45 2.92
N LYS A 15 -8.51 5.99 3.75
CA LYS A 15 -8.83 7.42 3.77
C LYS A 15 -7.61 8.30 4.07
N LEU A 16 -6.69 7.82 4.91
CA LEU A 16 -5.43 8.52 5.22
C LEU A 16 -4.41 8.40 4.08
N MET A 17 -4.38 7.24 3.43
CA MET A 17 -3.41 6.93 2.38
C MET A 17 -3.72 7.62 1.04
N VAL A 18 -4.99 7.66 0.62
CA VAL A 18 -5.40 8.15 -0.72
C VAL A 18 -4.85 9.54 -1.06
N PRO A 19 -4.91 10.56 -0.17
CA PRO A 19 -4.35 11.88 -0.48
C PRO A 19 -2.85 11.85 -0.80
N LEU A 20 -2.09 10.98 -0.14
CA LEU A 20 -0.65 10.84 -0.34
C LEU A 20 -0.31 10.12 -1.66
N LEU A 21 -1.18 9.22 -2.12
CA LEU A 21 -0.97 8.49 -3.38
C LEU A 21 -1.18 9.36 -4.62
N ILE A 22 -1.98 10.42 -4.52
CA ILE A 22 -2.27 11.34 -5.64
C ILE A 22 -1.48 12.65 -5.56
N ASP A 23 -0.74 12.89 -4.47
CA ASP A 23 0.03 14.10 -4.28
C ASP A 23 1.23 14.13 -5.26
N PRO A 24 1.31 15.10 -6.18
CA PRO A 24 2.41 15.22 -7.13
C PRO A 24 3.77 15.49 -6.47
N GLY A 25 3.80 15.98 -5.23
CA GLY A 25 5.02 16.16 -4.44
C GLY A 25 5.58 14.85 -3.85
N VAL A 26 4.77 13.78 -3.82
CA VAL A 26 5.20 12.47 -3.33
C VAL A 26 5.78 11.66 -4.48
N ARG A 27 7.03 11.24 -4.34
CA ARG A 27 7.73 10.43 -5.33
C ARG A 27 7.12 9.03 -5.43
N ASN A 28 7.28 8.40 -6.60
CA ASN A 28 6.75 7.06 -6.84
C ASN A 28 7.26 6.02 -5.84
N GLU A 29 8.53 6.10 -5.42
CA GLU A 29 9.09 5.15 -4.45
C GLU A 29 8.42 5.30 -3.07
N ASP A 30 8.06 6.52 -2.71
CA ASP A 30 7.37 6.81 -1.45
C ASP A 30 5.92 6.33 -1.50
N ARG A 31 5.24 6.43 -2.65
CA ARG A 31 3.91 5.84 -2.86
C ARG A 31 3.95 4.31 -2.76
N LEU A 32 4.94 3.66 -3.37
CA LEU A 32 5.14 2.20 -3.26
C LEU A 32 5.35 1.77 -1.80
N ARG A 33 6.16 2.50 -1.03
CA ARG A 33 6.37 2.23 0.42
C ARG A 33 5.06 2.33 1.21
N ILE A 34 4.26 3.36 0.94
CA ILE A 34 2.95 3.54 1.59
C ILE A 34 2.01 2.38 1.24
N ILE A 35 1.93 1.97 -0.03
CA ILE A 35 1.13 0.82 -0.46
C ILE A 35 1.61 -0.47 0.23
N LEU A 36 2.92 -0.71 0.32
CA LEU A 36 3.46 -1.88 1.02
C LEU A 36 3.07 -1.89 2.51
N LEU A 37 3.18 -0.76 3.20
CA LEU A 37 2.75 -0.63 4.60
C LEU A 37 1.25 -0.91 4.75
N TYR A 38 0.42 -0.45 3.81
CA TYR A 38 -1.00 -0.75 3.79
C TYR A 38 -1.26 -2.25 3.65
N ILE A 39 -0.59 -2.92 2.71
CA ILE A 39 -0.71 -4.37 2.49
C ILE A 39 -0.33 -5.14 3.76
N LEU A 40 0.79 -4.79 4.40
CA LEU A 40 1.23 -5.39 5.66
C LEU A 40 0.23 -5.15 6.79
N SER A 41 -0.40 -3.98 6.84
CA SER A 41 -1.43 -3.66 7.85
C SER A 41 -2.70 -4.49 7.68
N LYS A 42 -2.99 -4.94 6.45
CA LYS A 42 -4.10 -5.83 6.11
C LYS A 42 -3.72 -7.31 6.12
N ASN A 43 -2.44 -7.61 6.30
CA ASN A 43 -1.87 -8.95 6.17
C ASN A 43 -2.19 -9.57 4.79
N GLY A 44 -1.93 -8.80 3.73
CA GLY A 44 -2.22 -9.16 2.35
C GLY A 44 -3.47 -8.46 1.79
N VAL A 45 -3.53 -8.35 0.47
CA VAL A 45 -4.67 -7.79 -0.28
C VAL A 45 -4.95 -8.64 -1.51
N THR A 46 -6.10 -8.45 -2.16
CA THR A 46 -6.34 -9.12 -3.43
C THR A 46 -5.52 -8.52 -4.57
N ASP A 47 -5.21 -9.31 -5.60
CA ASP A 47 -4.50 -8.81 -6.79
C ASP A 47 -5.28 -7.66 -7.46
N GLU A 48 -6.61 -7.78 -7.52
CA GLU A 48 -7.49 -6.73 -8.03
C GLU A 48 -7.36 -5.42 -7.24
N ASN A 49 -7.34 -5.50 -5.90
CA ASN A 49 -7.18 -4.33 -5.05
C ASN A 49 -5.79 -3.72 -5.19
N LEU A 50 -4.74 -4.54 -5.31
CA LEU A 50 -3.39 -4.07 -5.58
C LEU A 50 -3.31 -3.29 -6.90
N ASN A 51 -3.90 -3.83 -7.98
CA ASN A 51 -3.94 -3.17 -9.28
C ASN A 51 -4.70 -1.83 -9.20
N LYS A 52 -5.82 -1.77 -8.48
CA LYS A 52 -6.60 -0.53 -8.28
C LYS A 52 -5.80 0.53 -7.50
N LEU A 53 -5.02 0.13 -6.50
CA LEU A 53 -4.16 1.04 -5.73
C LEU A 53 -3.06 1.64 -6.60
N LEU A 54 -2.38 0.82 -7.42
CA LEU A 54 -1.35 1.28 -8.34
C LEU A 54 -1.93 2.26 -9.38
N GLN A 55 -3.11 1.95 -9.93
CA GLN A 55 -3.81 2.84 -10.86
C GLN A 55 -4.17 4.19 -10.23
N HIS A 56 -4.75 4.18 -9.01
CA HIS A 56 -5.08 5.43 -8.30
C HIS A 56 -3.84 6.27 -7.98
N ALA A 57 -2.73 5.61 -7.67
CA ALA A 57 -1.46 6.28 -7.36
C ALA A 57 -0.68 6.74 -8.61
N ASN A 58 -1.22 6.52 -9.81
CA ASN A 58 -0.53 6.74 -11.09
C ASN A 58 0.86 6.07 -11.15
N ILE A 59 0.96 4.86 -10.60
CA ILE A 59 2.18 4.05 -10.61
C ILE A 59 2.10 3.08 -11.80
N PRO A 60 3.15 2.97 -12.64
CA PRO A 60 3.18 1.99 -13.72
C PRO A 60 2.96 0.57 -13.21
N LEU A 61 2.15 -0.22 -13.91
CA LEU A 61 1.88 -1.61 -13.51
C LEU A 61 3.15 -2.48 -13.48
N ALA A 62 4.20 -2.09 -14.22
CA ALA A 62 5.51 -2.73 -14.16
C ALA A 62 6.15 -2.68 -12.77
N GLU A 63 5.81 -1.69 -11.94
CA GLU A 63 6.28 -1.59 -10.55
C GLU A 63 5.56 -2.54 -9.59
N LYS A 64 4.53 -3.26 -10.06
CA LYS A 64 3.81 -4.23 -9.23
C LYS A 64 4.73 -5.30 -8.67
N GLU A 65 5.71 -5.75 -9.46
CA GLU A 65 6.70 -6.74 -9.01
C GLU A 65 7.50 -6.22 -7.82
N THR A 66 7.76 -4.92 -7.72
CA THR A 66 8.43 -4.30 -6.56
C THR A 66 7.70 -4.61 -5.25
N LEU A 67 6.37 -4.70 -5.29
CA LEU A 67 5.55 -5.06 -4.11
C LEU A 67 5.42 -6.57 -3.94
N VAL A 68 5.13 -7.32 -5.01
CA VAL A 68 4.92 -8.78 -4.95
C VAL A 68 6.20 -9.52 -4.55
N ASN A 69 7.37 -9.02 -4.95
CA ASN A 69 8.67 -9.60 -4.59
C ASN A 69 8.94 -9.57 -3.08
N ALA A 70 8.24 -8.73 -2.32
CA ALA A 70 8.29 -8.76 -0.87
C ALA A 70 7.80 -10.11 -0.30
N GLY A 71 7.01 -10.87 -1.07
CA GLY A 71 6.63 -12.25 -0.75
C GLY A 71 7.82 -13.21 -0.66
N TYR A 72 8.91 -12.98 -1.42
CA TYR A 72 10.14 -13.77 -1.28
C TYR A 72 10.85 -13.55 0.06
N LEU A 73 10.48 -12.50 0.79
CA LEU A 73 10.96 -12.24 2.15
C LEU A 73 10.00 -12.80 3.22
N GLY A 74 9.00 -13.58 2.82
CA GLY A 74 8.00 -14.19 3.71
C GLY A 74 6.85 -13.26 4.08
N LEU A 75 6.67 -12.14 3.38
CA LEU A 75 5.56 -11.22 3.62
C LEU A 75 4.30 -11.68 2.87
N ASN A 76 3.14 -11.57 3.51
CA ASN A 76 1.87 -11.85 2.84
C ASN A 76 1.43 -10.62 2.02
N VAL A 77 1.62 -10.66 0.71
CA VAL A 77 1.33 -9.54 -0.20
C VAL A 77 -0.01 -9.71 -0.91
N THR A 78 -0.21 -10.85 -1.57
CA THR A 78 -1.43 -11.21 -2.30
C THR A 78 -2.13 -12.39 -1.63
N THR A 79 -3.47 -12.38 -1.54
CA THR A 79 -4.25 -13.35 -0.74
C THR A 79 -5.03 -14.39 -1.55
N ASP A 80 -4.98 -14.30 -2.88
CA ASP A 80 -5.77 -15.06 -3.85
C ASP A 80 -4.94 -15.44 -5.08
#